data_AF-A0A285RRS1-F1
#
_entry.id   AF-A0A285RRS1-F1
#
_cell.length_a   1.000
_cell.length_b   1.000
_cell.length_c   1.000
_cell.angle_alpha   90.00
_cell.angle_beta   90.00
_cell.angle_gamma   90.00
#
_symmetry.space_group_name_H-M   'P 1'
#
loop_
_entity.id
_entity.type
_entity.pdbx_description
1 polymer ?
#
loop_
_entity_poly.entity_id
_entity_poly.type
_entity_poly.pdbx_seq_one_letter_code
_entity_poly.pdbx_strand_id
1 'polypeptide(L)'
;MEKASWTIYWNEYSSDTYLYGSQIDYKAKNYVHFENELMPPGTVIKEWYSLTNYQAQRIEPSLPIIDGESHYRIKINVHTPTGGGYLVRLVFLDRYEREAGDFTVRGTEAEFSCPLKTYSYRMQLINAGMTEFTYHSITIEEIEVER
;
A
#
# COMPACT_ATOMS: atom_id res chain seq x y z
N MET A 1 13.86 6.02 22.41
CA MET A 1 13.32 6.86 21.32
C MET A 1 12.01 6.22 20.88
N GLU A 2 10.94 6.99 20.70
CA GLU A 2 9.69 6.45 20.15
C GLU A 2 9.94 6.04 18.70
N LYS A 3 9.75 4.76 18.38
CA LYS A 3 9.82 4.26 17.01
C LYS A 3 8.63 4.81 16.25
N ALA A 4 8.88 5.34 15.06
CA ALA A 4 7.81 5.90 14.26
C ALA A 4 6.92 4.78 13.70
N SER A 5 5.60 4.94 13.85
CA SER A 5 4.59 4.01 13.36
C SER A 5 3.51 4.80 12.64
N TRP A 6 3.17 4.38 11.43
CA TRP A 6 2.21 5.05 10.57
C TRP A 6 1.16 4.06 10.12
N THR A 7 -0.12 4.41 10.31
CA THR A 7 -1.26 3.60 9.86
C THR A 7 -1.89 4.24 8.63
N ILE A 8 -1.89 3.49 7.53
CA ILE A 8 -2.40 3.87 6.22
C ILE A 8 -3.84 3.35 6.11
N TYR A 9 -4.77 4.28 5.89
CA TYR A 9 -6.18 3.98 5.67
C TYR A 9 -6.54 4.14 4.19
N TRP A 10 -7.63 3.48 3.78
CA TRP A 10 -8.21 3.66 2.45
C TRP A 10 -9.36 4.65 2.57
N ASN A 11 -9.13 5.87 2.10
CA ASN A 11 -10.11 6.94 2.16
C ASN A 11 -10.84 7.08 0.82
N GLU A 12 -12.10 7.51 0.83
CA GLU A 12 -12.91 7.73 -0.37
C GLU A 12 -12.30 8.75 -1.36
N TYR A 13 -11.54 9.72 -0.82
CA TYR A 13 -10.83 10.73 -1.61
C TYR A 13 -9.47 10.28 -2.15
N SER A 14 -9.03 9.05 -1.82
CA SER A 14 -7.76 8.54 -2.32
C SER A 14 -7.94 8.01 -3.75
N SER A 15 -7.52 8.81 -4.73
CA SER A 15 -7.53 8.45 -6.15
C SER A 15 -6.71 7.17 -6.44
N ASP A 16 -6.83 6.63 -7.65
CA ASP A 16 -6.16 5.39 -8.10
C ASP A 16 -6.67 4.12 -7.42
N THR A 17 -7.99 3.93 -7.53
CA THR A 17 -8.70 2.69 -7.19
C THR A 17 -9.23 2.04 -8.47
N TYR A 18 -9.18 0.71 -8.57
CA TYR A 18 -9.77 -0.04 -9.67
C TYR A 18 -11.30 -0.07 -9.56
N LEU A 19 -11.98 0.75 -10.37
CA LEU A 19 -13.44 0.92 -10.33
C LEU A 19 -14.22 0.08 -11.36
N TYR A 20 -13.55 -0.52 -12.34
CA TYR A 20 -14.23 -1.19 -13.44
C TYR A 20 -14.92 -2.48 -12.96
N GLY A 21 -16.24 -2.42 -12.84
CA GLY A 21 -17.05 -3.54 -12.35
C GLY A 21 -16.90 -3.81 -10.85
N SER A 22 -16.26 -2.90 -10.11
CA SER A 22 -16.04 -3.03 -8.68
C SER A 22 -17.15 -2.35 -7.89
N GLN A 23 -17.63 -3.01 -6.85
CA GLN A 23 -18.44 -2.40 -5.80
C GLN A 23 -17.54 -2.08 -4.60
N ILE A 24 -17.63 -0.86 -4.09
CA ILE A 24 -16.81 -0.39 -2.97
C ILE A 24 -17.69 0.30 -1.94
N ASP A 25 -17.72 -0.23 -0.73
CA ASP A 25 -18.48 0.32 0.39
C ASP A 25 -17.53 0.85 1.48
N TYR A 26 -17.48 2.17 1.62
CA TYR A 26 -16.73 2.87 2.67
C TYR A 26 -17.56 2.91 3.96
N LYS A 27 -17.58 1.82 4.73
CA LYS A 27 -18.38 1.74 5.97
C LYS A 27 -17.77 2.54 7.13
N ALA A 28 -16.45 2.57 7.22
CA ALA A 28 -15.70 3.36 8.20
C ALA A 28 -14.27 3.61 7.71
N LYS A 29 -13.53 4.49 8.39
CA LYS A 29 -12.12 4.81 8.05
C LYS A 29 -11.23 3.56 7.98
N ASN A 30 -11.48 2.59 8.86
CA ASN A 30 -10.77 1.32 8.97
C ASN A 30 -11.62 0.15 8.45
N TYR A 31 -12.59 0.42 7.58
CA TYR A 31 -13.47 -0.60 7.02
C TYR A 31 -13.91 -0.18 5.63
N VAL A 32 -13.14 -0.63 4.63
CA VAL A 32 -13.50 -0.52 3.23
C VAL A 32 -13.75 -1.91 2.69
N HIS A 33 -14.97 -2.15 2.24
CA HIS A 33 -15.35 -3.41 1.63
C HIS A 33 -15.26 -3.27 0.10
N PHE A 34 -14.69 -4.27 -0.55
CA PHE A 34 -14.49 -4.31 -1.99
C PHE A 34 -14.94 -5.66 -2.54
N GLU A 35 -15.67 -5.62 -3.65
CA GLU A 35 -16.14 -6.80 -4.37
C GLU A 35 -16.01 -6.61 -5.88
N ASN A 36 -15.42 -7.59 -6.56
CA ASN A 36 -15.35 -7.68 -8.02
C ASN A 36 -15.03 -9.12 -8.46
N GLU A 37 -16.04 -9.87 -8.90
CA GLU A 37 -15.90 -11.27 -9.36
C GLU A 37 -15.13 -11.42 -10.68
N LEU A 38 -15.09 -10.38 -11.51
CA LEU A 38 -14.50 -10.41 -12.85
C LEU A 38 -13.11 -9.77 -12.89
N MET A 39 -12.56 -9.38 -11.74
CA MET A 39 -11.26 -8.75 -11.66
C MET A 39 -10.13 -9.73 -12.00
N PRO A 40 -9.33 -9.48 -13.05
CA PRO A 40 -8.23 -10.37 -13.40
C PRO A 40 -7.16 -10.41 -12.28
N PRO A 41 -6.53 -11.57 -12.03
CA PRO A 41 -5.34 -11.65 -11.20
C PRO A 41 -4.21 -10.75 -11.76
N GLY A 42 -3.44 -10.14 -10.86
CA GLY A 42 -2.38 -9.18 -11.20
C GLY A 42 -2.85 -7.73 -11.36
N THR A 43 -4.16 -7.46 -11.27
CA THR A 43 -4.71 -6.11 -11.31
C THR A 43 -4.32 -5.32 -10.06
N VAL A 44 -3.80 -4.10 -10.25
CA VAL A 44 -3.61 -3.15 -9.15
C VAL A 44 -4.96 -2.59 -8.74
N ILE A 45 -5.37 -2.88 -7.52
CA ILE A 45 -6.67 -2.51 -6.95
C ILE A 45 -6.61 -1.10 -6.37
N LYS A 46 -5.53 -0.79 -5.67
CA LYS A 46 -5.33 0.51 -5.02
C LYS A 46 -3.85 0.89 -5.00
N GLU A 47 -3.57 2.16 -5.25
CA GLU A 47 -2.23 2.75 -5.06
C GLU A 47 -2.25 3.85 -3.99
N TRP A 48 -1.21 3.90 -3.17
CA TRP A 48 -0.93 4.98 -2.23
C TRP A 48 0.44 5.56 -2.54
N TYR A 49 0.66 6.84 -2.21
CA TYR A 49 1.86 7.58 -2.59
C TYR A 49 2.45 8.34 -1.40
N SER A 50 3.78 8.37 -1.31
CA SER A 50 4.52 9.13 -0.28
C SER A 50 4.71 10.61 -0.63
N LEU A 51 4.75 10.90 -1.92
CA LEU A 51 4.87 12.24 -2.47
C LEU A 51 3.89 12.34 -3.62
N THR A 52 3.05 13.36 -3.60
CA THR A 52 2.08 13.64 -4.66
C THR A 52 2.26 15.07 -5.14
N ASN A 53 2.12 15.30 -6.45
CA ASN A 53 2.09 16.66 -6.98
C ASN A 53 0.64 17.17 -6.92
N TYR A 54 0.30 17.86 -5.84
CA TYR A 54 -1.06 18.33 -5.54
C TYR A 54 -1.69 19.13 -6.70
N GLN A 55 -0.87 19.89 -7.44
CA GLN A 55 -1.34 20.72 -8.56
C GLN A 55 -1.82 19.91 -9.78
N ALA A 56 -1.30 18.69 -9.97
CA ALA A 56 -1.63 17.84 -11.11
C ALA A 56 -2.65 16.76 -10.77
N GLN A 57 -2.58 16.17 -9.57
CA GLN A 57 -3.30 14.95 -9.25
C GLN A 57 -4.44 15.14 -8.22
N ARG A 58 -4.45 16.24 -7.45
CA ARG A 58 -5.37 16.44 -6.29
C ARG A 58 -5.36 15.27 -5.29
N ILE A 59 -4.28 14.49 -5.25
CA ILE A 59 -4.10 13.37 -4.33
C ILE A 59 -3.28 13.89 -3.15
N GLU A 60 -3.76 13.67 -1.93
CA GLU A 60 -2.95 13.93 -0.73
C GLU A 60 -1.98 12.76 -0.49
N PRO A 61 -0.72 13.03 -0.11
CA PRO A 61 0.22 11.97 0.23
C PRO A 61 -0.32 11.22 1.46
N SER A 62 -0.41 9.89 1.32
CA SER A 62 -1.00 9.01 2.34
C SER A 62 0.04 8.07 2.97
N LEU A 63 1.26 8.07 2.43
CA LEU A 63 2.38 7.30 2.96
C LEU A 63 3.39 8.21 3.66
N PRO A 64 4.02 7.74 4.76
CA PRO A 64 5.09 8.48 5.41
C PRO A 64 6.34 8.54 4.54
N ILE A 65 7.20 9.53 4.77
CA ILE A 65 8.55 9.53 4.21
C ILE A 65 9.37 8.48 4.96
N ILE A 66 10.06 7.62 4.20
CA ILE A 66 10.99 6.62 4.71
C ILE A 66 12.39 6.94 4.18
N ASP A 67 13.41 6.61 4.96
CA ASP A 67 14.81 6.79 4.60
C ASP A 67 15.48 5.46 4.25
N GLY A 68 16.56 5.50 3.47
CA GLY A 68 17.27 4.30 3.01
C GLY A 68 18.30 3.73 3.99
N GLU A 69 18.45 4.34 5.16
CA GLU A 69 19.39 3.90 6.21
C GLU A 69 18.67 3.09 7.30
N SER A 70 17.35 3.24 7.40
CA SER A 70 16.47 2.60 8.36
C SER A 70 15.88 1.29 7.85
N HIS A 71 15.45 0.45 8.79
CA HIS A 71 14.71 -0.78 8.52
C HIS A 71 13.26 -0.60 8.94
N TYR A 72 12.36 -1.17 8.14
CA TYR A 72 10.92 -1.03 8.35
C TYR A 72 10.24 -2.38 8.37
N ARG A 73 9.13 -2.44 9.10
CA ARG A 73 8.19 -3.55 9.07
C ARG A 73 6.86 -3.06 8.53
N ILE A 74 6.31 -3.78 7.56
CA ILE A 74 4.96 -3.58 7.04
C ILE A 74 4.04 -4.66 7.59
N LYS A 75 2.89 -4.25 8.12
CA LYS A 75 1.81 -5.13 8.59
C LYS A 75 0.55 -4.84 7.78
N ILE A 76 -0.07 -5.86 7.22
CA ILE A 76 -1.21 -5.75 6.32
C ILE A 76 -2.42 -6.37 7.00
N ASN A 77 -3.45 -5.55 7.21
CA ASN A 77 -4.73 -5.97 7.78
C ASN A 77 -5.80 -5.93 6.70
N VAL A 78 -5.88 -7.03 5.95
CA VAL A 78 -6.89 -7.28 4.92
C VAL A 78 -7.51 -8.64 5.18
N HIS A 79 -8.84 -8.68 5.23
CA HIS A 79 -9.62 -9.89 5.43
C HIS A 79 -10.26 -10.35 4.11
N THR A 80 -9.98 -11.58 3.70
CA THR A 80 -10.51 -12.19 2.46
C THR A 80 -11.49 -13.33 2.82
N PRO A 81 -12.81 -13.06 2.93
CA PRO A 81 -13.77 -14.05 3.41
C PRO A 81 -13.97 -15.23 2.45
N THR A 82 -13.87 -14.99 1.15
CA THR A 82 -14.05 -16.00 0.08
C THR A 82 -12.77 -16.75 -0.27
N GLY A 83 -11.67 -16.48 0.44
CA GLY A 83 -10.34 -16.98 0.10
C GLY A 83 -9.67 -16.15 -1.00
N GLY A 84 -8.67 -16.74 -1.65
CA GLY A 84 -7.82 -16.01 -2.60
C GLY A 84 -6.74 -15.18 -1.91
N GLY A 85 -5.80 -14.68 -2.72
CA GLY A 85 -4.65 -13.94 -2.23
C GLY A 85 -4.67 -12.47 -2.63
N TYR A 86 -3.84 -11.70 -1.94
CA TYR A 86 -3.41 -10.38 -2.38
C TYR A 86 -1.89 -10.30 -2.33
N LEU A 87 -1.35 -9.31 -3.01
CA LEU A 87 0.05 -8.90 -2.88
C LEU A 87 0.08 -7.43 -2.53
N VAL A 88 1.03 -7.04 -1.70
CA VAL A 88 1.36 -5.62 -1.51
C VAL A 88 2.75 -5.38 -2.10
N ARG A 89 2.85 -4.49 -3.08
CA ARG A 89 4.12 -4.12 -3.71
C ARG A 89 4.47 -2.68 -3.35
N LEU A 90 5.64 -2.49 -2.76
CA LEU A 90 6.27 -1.18 -2.59
C LEU A 90 7.18 -0.93 -3.78
N VAL A 91 6.98 0.17 -4.49
CA VAL A 91 7.82 0.58 -5.62
C VAL A 91 8.56 1.84 -5.22
N PHE A 92 9.88 1.76 -5.13
CA PHE A 92 10.76 2.87 -4.77
C PHE A 92 11.16 3.65 -6.01
N LEU A 93 11.10 4.97 -5.94
CA LEU A 93 11.35 5.88 -7.05
C LEU A 93 12.52 6.82 -6.71
N ASP A 94 13.37 7.11 -7.69
CA ASP A 94 14.39 8.14 -7.57
C ASP A 94 13.82 9.56 -7.74
N ARG A 95 14.66 10.57 -7.60
CA ARG A 95 14.28 11.99 -7.75
C ARG A 95 13.77 12.38 -9.16
N TYR A 96 13.90 11.48 -10.14
CA TYR A 96 13.44 11.64 -11.52
C TYR A 96 12.25 10.72 -11.82
N GLU A 97 11.57 10.21 -10.79
CA GLU A 97 10.41 9.32 -10.89
C GLU A 97 10.71 7.97 -11.58
N ARG A 98 11.98 7.55 -11.60
CA ARG A 98 12.37 6.25 -12.16
C ARG A 98 12.41 5.19 -11.08
N GLU A 99 11.99 3.97 -11.41
CA GLU A 99 12.02 2.83 -10.49
C GLU A 99 13.46 2.56 -10.03
N ALA A 100 13.69 2.79 -8.74
CA ALA A 100 14.94 2.53 -8.04
C ALA A 100 15.02 1.06 -7.60
N GLY A 101 13.88 0.44 -7.33
CA GLY A 101 13.68 -0.95 -6.97
C GLY A 101 12.26 -1.19 -6.45
N ASP A 102 11.94 -2.42 -6.10
CA ASP A 102 10.65 -2.76 -5.51
C ASP A 102 10.76 -3.86 -4.44
N PHE A 103 9.72 -3.97 -3.63
CA PHE A 103 9.59 -4.99 -2.60
C PHE A 103 8.15 -5.52 -2.58
N THR A 104 7.99 -6.83 -2.73
CA THR A 104 6.67 -7.47 -2.77
C THR A 104 6.44 -8.33 -1.53
N VAL A 105 5.37 -8.03 -0.80
CA VAL A 105 4.89 -8.78 0.37
C VAL A 105 3.88 -9.82 -0.07
N ARG A 106 4.16 -11.08 0.30
CA ARG A 106 3.25 -12.22 0.17
C ARG A 106 2.83 -12.67 1.57
N GLY A 107 1.80 -12.05 2.14
CA GLY A 107 1.35 -12.35 3.49
C GLY A 107 0.86 -11.11 4.24
N THR A 108 0.75 -11.23 5.56
CA THR A 108 0.24 -10.17 6.46
C THR A 108 1.35 -9.34 7.09
N GLU A 109 2.61 -9.73 6.99
CA GLU A 109 3.74 -9.01 7.59
C GLU A 109 5.03 -9.29 6.81
N ALA A 110 5.89 -8.27 6.69
CA ALA A 110 7.25 -8.43 6.18
C ALA A 110 8.16 -7.29 6.65
N GLU A 111 9.46 -7.54 6.66
CA GLU A 111 10.49 -6.52 6.91
C GLU A 111 11.16 -6.11 5.60
N PHE A 112 11.46 -4.83 5.46
CA PHE A 112 12.07 -4.28 4.26
C PHE A 112 12.98 -3.09 4.58
N SER A 113 13.91 -2.82 3.65
CA SER A 113 14.74 -1.63 3.61
C SER A 113 14.58 -1.00 2.23
N CYS A 114 14.49 0.32 2.13
CA CYS A 114 14.44 0.97 0.82
C CYS A 114 15.86 1.28 0.31
N PRO A 115 16.08 1.33 -1.02
CA PRO A 115 17.37 1.72 -1.58
C PRO A 115 17.77 3.14 -1.14
N LEU A 116 19.07 3.40 -0.91
CA LEU A 116 19.60 4.73 -0.56
C LEU A 116 19.23 5.86 -1.55
N LYS A 117 18.95 5.50 -2.81
CA LYS A 117 18.54 6.43 -3.87
C LYS A 117 17.03 6.73 -3.88
N THR A 118 16.27 6.19 -2.92
CA THR A 118 14.82 6.40 -2.83
C THR A 118 14.53 7.84 -2.47
N TYR A 119 13.76 8.50 -3.32
CA TYR A 119 13.26 9.85 -3.10
C TYR A 119 11.78 9.82 -2.74
N SER A 120 11.01 8.94 -3.38
CA SER A 120 9.61 8.69 -3.07
C SER A 120 9.30 7.21 -3.26
N TYR A 121 8.12 6.77 -2.82
CA TYR A 121 7.63 5.43 -3.11
C TYR A 121 6.12 5.42 -3.22
N ARG A 122 5.64 4.34 -3.82
CA ARG A 122 4.22 4.02 -3.87
C ARG A 122 3.99 2.61 -3.36
N MET A 123 2.81 2.39 -2.80
CA MET A 123 2.35 1.09 -2.34
C MET A 123 1.17 0.65 -3.20
N GLN A 124 1.20 -0.58 -3.69
CA GLN A 124 0.17 -1.15 -4.56
C GLN A 124 -0.45 -2.35 -3.87
N LEU A 125 -1.77 -2.35 -3.70
CA LEU A 125 -2.53 -3.56 -3.37
C LEU A 125 -2.94 -4.23 -4.67
N ILE A 126 -2.51 -5.48 -4.86
CA ILE A 126 -2.65 -6.20 -6.12
C ILE A 126 -3.51 -7.45 -5.88
N ASN A 127 -4.46 -7.68 -6.78
CA ASN A 127 -5.26 -8.90 -6.78
C ASN A 127 -4.38 -10.13 -7.05
N ALA A 128 -4.44 -11.14 -6.19
CA ALA A 128 -3.87 -12.46 -6.44
C ALA A 128 -4.92 -13.57 -6.29
N GLY A 129 -6.10 -13.32 -6.86
CA GLY A 129 -7.21 -14.28 -6.93
C GLY A 129 -8.30 -14.06 -5.89
N MET A 130 -8.38 -12.87 -5.28
CA MET A 130 -9.51 -12.49 -4.42
C MET A 130 -10.58 -11.78 -5.24
N THR A 131 -11.84 -12.12 -4.97
CA THR A 131 -13.02 -11.50 -5.57
C THR A 131 -13.74 -10.59 -4.57
N GLU A 132 -13.53 -10.80 -3.28
CA GLU A 132 -14.13 -10.03 -2.19
C GLU A 132 -13.09 -9.87 -1.07
N PHE A 133 -12.96 -8.66 -0.53
CA PHE A 133 -12.14 -8.42 0.66
C PHE A 133 -12.62 -7.22 1.47
N THR A 134 -12.21 -7.19 2.74
CA THR A 134 -12.34 -6.04 3.62
C THR A 134 -10.95 -5.51 3.96
N TYR A 135 -10.66 -4.27 3.56
CA TYR A 135 -9.47 -3.55 3.96
C TYR A 135 -9.71 -2.83 5.29
N HIS A 136 -8.81 -3.06 6.25
CA HIS A 136 -8.82 -2.33 7.51
C HIS A 136 -7.72 -1.27 7.55
N SER A 137 -6.47 -1.69 7.40
CA SER A 137 -5.32 -0.80 7.41
C SER A 137 -4.05 -1.51 6.95
N ILE A 138 -3.05 -0.73 6.58
CA ILE A 138 -1.66 -1.18 6.49
C ILE A 138 -0.86 -0.31 7.45
N THR A 139 0.05 -0.91 8.20
CA THR A 139 0.93 -0.19 9.12
C THR A 139 2.37 -0.33 8.67
N ILE A 140 3.10 0.77 8.66
CA ILE A 140 4.56 0.79 8.47
C ILE A 140 5.18 1.24 9.79
N GLU A 141 6.15 0.50 10.28
CA GLU A 141 6.83 0.75 11.56
C GLU A 141 8.34 0.74 11.33
N GLU A 142 9.03 1.72 11.88
CA GLU A 142 10.50 1.71 11.93
C GLU A 142 10.98 0.69 12.98
N ILE A 143 11.92 -0.16 12.60
CA ILE A 143 12.50 -1.19 13.46
C ILE A 143 14.01 -1.02 13.59
N GLU A 144 14.55 -1.39 14.76
CA GLU A 144 16.00 -1.48 14.96
C GLU A 144 16.45 -2.85 14.50
N VAL A 145 17.52 -2.88 13.72
CA VAL A 145 18.23 -4.14 13.48
C VAL A 145 19.06 -4.42 14.72
N GLU A 146 18.63 -5.38 15.54
CA GLU A 146 19.53 -5.97 16.53
C GLU A 146 20.70 -6.63 15.79
N ARG A 147 21.90 -6.08 16.01
CA ARG A 147 23.17 -6.63 15.53
C ARG A 147 23.67 -7.74 16.44
#